data_AF-A0A353X5I6-F1
#
_entry.id   AF-A0A353X5I6-F1
#
_cell.length_a   1.000
_cell.length_b   1.000
_cell.length_c   1.000
_cell.angle_alpha   90.00
_cell.angle_beta   90.00
_cell.angle_gamma   90.00
#
_symmetry.space_group_name_H-M   'P 1'
#
loop_
_entity.id
_entity.type
_entity.pdbx_description
1 polymer ?
#
loop_
_entity_poly.entity_id
_entity_poly.type
_entity_poly.pdbx_seq_one_letter_code
_entity_poly.pdbx_strand_id
1 'polypeptide(L)'
;MKCNGWLQLRDSIFLQPPDFTQASFREPPRLDTLRIEPPEGYKAGPEDAARWRALRRMAAQAGDHVQEAEFFAQELQAHRGYADKPHTSARWWLGWGYQIGSDFGRSAPLPFLWLSNLVVWFSLLYAWLGEGFQVGRAALLSLKNALPFLFVGQDTGGLYDALYPHGVPLGVTALGAFETFCGGVLVFLLILGARYTLRVR
;
A
#
# COMPACT_ATOMS: atom_id res chain seq x y z
N MET A 1 14.03 -9.80 33.11
CA MET A 1 13.70 -8.75 34.10
C MET A 1 12.25 -8.92 34.50
N LYS A 2 11.91 -9.04 35.79
CA LYS A 2 10.51 -9.14 36.26
C LYS A 2 10.09 -7.78 36.81
N CYS A 3 9.27 -7.04 36.07
CA CYS A 3 8.69 -5.77 36.54
C CYS A 3 7.34 -6.07 37.21
N ASN A 4 7.20 -5.73 38.49
CA ASN A 4 5.94 -5.89 39.25
C ASN A 4 5.01 -4.67 39.10
N GLY A 5 5.25 -3.80 38.12
CA GLY A 5 4.44 -2.62 37.81
C GLY A 5 4.26 -2.44 36.30
N TRP A 6 3.34 -1.55 35.93
CA TRP A 6 3.03 -1.20 34.56
C TRP A 6 4.24 -0.54 33.88
N LEU A 7 4.82 -1.21 32.88
CA LEU A 7 5.81 -0.56 32.03
C LEU A 7 5.10 0.39 31.08
N GLN A 8 5.41 1.69 31.19
CA GLN A 8 4.90 2.72 30.29
C GLN A 8 6.09 3.35 29.57
N LEU A 9 6.03 3.38 28.24
CA LEU A 9 7.04 3.99 27.38
C LEU A 9 6.52 5.27 26.74
N ARG A 10 5.61 5.95 27.42
CA ARG A 10 4.94 7.14 26.92
C ARG A 10 5.94 8.26 26.68
N ASP A 11 5.80 8.93 25.54
CA ASP A 11 6.62 10.08 25.11
C ASP A 11 8.14 9.80 25.10
N SER A 12 8.53 8.52 25.04
CA SER A 12 9.92 8.14 24.95
C SER A 12 10.39 8.11 23.50
N ILE A 13 11.61 8.58 23.27
CA ILE A 13 12.24 8.62 21.95
C ILE A 13 13.41 7.64 21.97
N PHE A 14 13.38 6.67 21.06
CA PHE A 14 14.47 5.74 20.87
C PHE A 14 15.14 5.98 19.52
N LEU A 15 16.47 5.88 19.50
CA LEU A 15 17.26 5.93 18.26
C LEU A 15 17.26 4.60 17.49
N GLN A 16 16.81 3.52 18.13
CA GLN A 16 16.73 2.18 17.55
C GLN A 16 15.54 1.44 18.16
N PRO A 17 14.93 0.48 17.44
CA PRO A 17 13.84 -0.29 17.99
C PRO A 17 14.33 -1.06 19.23
N PRO A 18 13.72 -0.85 20.41
CA PRO A 18 14.10 -1.57 21.62
C PRO A 18 13.85 -3.07 21.46
N ASP A 19 14.74 -3.89 22.03
CA ASP A 19 14.61 -5.33 21.95
C ASP A 19 13.69 -5.88 23.05
N PHE A 20 12.49 -6.26 22.63
CA PHE A 20 11.51 -6.95 23.46
C PHE A 20 11.28 -8.40 23.03
N THR A 21 12.15 -8.98 22.21
CA THR A 21 11.96 -10.34 21.67
C THR A 21 11.92 -11.41 22.77
N GLN A 22 12.66 -11.19 23.86
CA GLN A 22 12.70 -12.07 25.03
C GLN A 22 11.93 -11.52 26.24
N ALA A 23 11.25 -10.38 26.10
CA ALA A 23 10.46 -9.81 27.16
C ALA A 23 9.09 -10.50 27.24
N SER A 24 8.69 -10.92 28.44
CA SER A 24 7.33 -11.38 28.71
C SER A 24 6.70 -10.43 29.71
N PHE A 25 5.55 -9.90 29.34
CA PHE A 25 4.76 -9.02 30.20
C PHE A 25 3.45 -9.73 30.53
N ARG A 26 3.00 -9.59 31.79
CA ARG A 26 1.71 -10.11 32.22
C ARG A 26 0.56 -9.33 31.59
N GLU A 27 0.78 -8.04 31.40
CA GLU A 27 -0.10 -7.09 30.73
C GLU A 27 0.73 -6.33 29.69
N PRO A 28 0.19 -6.06 28.48
CA PRO A 28 0.94 -5.42 27.42
C PRO A 28 1.38 -4.00 27.88
N PRO A 29 2.64 -3.62 27.66
CA PRO A 29 3.10 -2.28 27.98
C PRO A 29 2.34 -1.25 27.13
N ARG A 30 2.06 -0.08 27.71
CA ARG A 30 1.50 1.03 26.92
C ARG A 30 2.60 1.65 26.08
N LEU A 31 2.38 1.64 24.76
CA LEU A 31 3.27 2.18 23.73
C LEU A 31 2.76 3.50 23.15
N ASP A 32 1.76 4.11 23.80
CA ASP A 32 1.20 5.40 23.41
C ASP A 32 2.34 6.41 23.24
N THR A 33 2.35 7.14 22.12
CA THR A 33 3.33 8.19 21.80
C THR A 33 4.81 7.78 21.81
N LEU A 34 5.12 6.48 21.83
CA LEU A 34 6.47 5.97 21.58
C LEU A 34 6.93 6.42 20.18
N ARG A 35 8.09 7.08 20.09
CA ARG A 35 8.72 7.45 18.82
C ARG A 35 10.05 6.76 18.65
N ILE A 36 10.29 6.23 17.45
CA ILE A 36 11.57 5.64 17.09
C ILE A 36 12.11 6.42 15.91
N GLU A 37 13.11 7.25 16.19
CA GLU A 37 13.72 8.17 15.23
C GLU A 37 15.18 7.74 14.99
N PRO A 38 15.40 6.80 14.04
CA PRO A 38 16.75 6.34 13.77
C PRO A 38 17.62 7.46 13.21
N PRO A 39 18.92 7.52 13.60
CA PRO A 39 19.82 8.56 13.11
C PRO A 39 20.01 8.45 11.59
N GLU A 40 20.36 9.56 10.96
CA GLU A 40 20.68 9.56 9.52
C GLU A 40 21.74 8.51 9.18
N GLY A 41 21.50 7.75 8.11
CA GLY A 41 22.40 6.68 7.68
C GLY A 41 22.26 5.37 8.46
N TYR A 42 21.29 5.26 9.39
CA TYR A 42 20.98 3.99 10.04
C TYR A 42 20.59 2.92 9.00
N LYS A 43 21.29 1.79 9.06
CA LYS A 43 21.00 0.60 8.25
C LYS A 43 20.40 -0.46 9.16
N ALA A 44 19.16 -0.85 8.86
CA ALA A 44 18.51 -1.93 9.58
C ALA A 44 19.33 -3.22 9.48
N GLY A 45 19.59 -3.83 10.63
CA GLY A 45 20.20 -5.13 10.75
C GLY A 45 19.19 -6.29 10.71
N PRO A 46 19.68 -7.54 10.73
CA PRO A 46 18.83 -8.74 10.73
C PRO A 46 17.85 -8.78 11.90
N GLU A 47 18.31 -8.33 13.06
CA GLU A 47 17.54 -8.38 14.31
C GLU A 47 16.43 -7.33 14.37
N ASP A 48 16.58 -6.22 13.65
CA ASP A 48 15.65 -5.10 13.74
C ASP A 48 14.25 -5.50 13.26
N ALA A 49 14.16 -6.34 12.23
CA ALA A 49 12.88 -6.89 11.79
C ALA A 49 12.19 -7.71 12.90
N ALA A 50 12.96 -8.45 13.72
CA ALA A 50 12.40 -9.19 14.84
C ALA A 50 11.97 -8.26 15.99
N ARG A 51 12.72 -7.18 16.23
CA ARG A 51 12.37 -6.15 17.23
C ARG A 51 11.08 -5.41 16.85
N TRP A 52 10.95 -4.99 15.59
CA TRP A 52 9.72 -4.39 15.06
C TRP A 52 8.53 -5.35 15.14
N ARG A 53 8.74 -6.64 14.86
CA ARG A 53 7.69 -7.66 15.01
C ARG A 53 7.25 -7.81 16.47
N ALA A 54 8.17 -7.72 17.42
CA ALA A 54 7.84 -7.75 18.85
C ALA A 54 7.01 -6.51 19.24
N LEU A 55 7.42 -5.32 18.81
CA LEU A 55 6.69 -4.07 19.03
C LEU A 55 5.27 -4.12 18.43
N ARG A 56 5.13 -4.59 17.19
CA ARG A 56 3.85 -4.78 16.52
C ARG A 56 2.91 -5.70 17.31
N ARG A 57 3.41 -6.84 17.81
CA ARG A 57 2.60 -7.76 18.64
C ARG A 57 2.14 -7.09 19.93
N MET A 58 2.98 -6.30 20.58
CA MET A 58 2.60 -5.58 21.80
C MET A 58 1.58 -4.49 21.55
N ALA A 59 1.72 -3.71 20.46
CA ALA A 59 0.73 -2.72 20.05
C ALA A 59 -0.63 -3.39 19.77
N ALA A 60 -0.63 -4.52 19.05
CA ALA A 60 -1.83 -5.31 18.79
C ALA A 60 -2.49 -5.82 20.10
N GLN A 61 -1.69 -6.30 21.06
CA GLN A 61 -2.19 -6.72 22.38
C GLN A 61 -2.74 -5.56 23.21
N ALA A 62 -2.15 -4.38 23.10
CA ALA A 62 -2.63 -3.16 23.75
C ALA A 62 -3.87 -2.56 23.07
N GLY A 63 -4.24 -3.03 21.87
CA GLY A 63 -5.33 -2.48 21.07
C GLY A 63 -4.99 -1.16 20.38
N ASP A 64 -3.71 -0.78 20.32
CA ASP A 64 -3.25 0.43 19.62
C ASP A 64 -2.97 0.13 18.15
N HIS A 65 -4.01 0.27 17.33
CA HIS A 65 -3.93 0.01 15.90
C HIS A 65 -3.08 1.01 15.12
N VAL A 66 -2.87 2.22 15.64
CA VAL A 66 -2.05 3.24 14.98
C VAL A 66 -0.58 2.83 15.07
N GLN A 67 -0.12 2.54 16.30
CA GLN A 67 1.24 2.05 16.52
C GLN A 67 1.47 0.68 15.88
N GLU A 68 0.46 -0.19 15.87
CA GLU A 68 0.55 -1.48 15.18
C GLU A 68 0.86 -1.32 13.68
N ALA A 69 0.15 -0.40 13.00
CA ALA A 69 0.37 -0.12 11.58
C ALA A 69 1.73 0.54 11.32
N GLU A 70 2.16 1.46 12.19
CA GLU A 70 3.49 2.08 12.10
C GLU A 70 4.61 1.05 12.25
N PHE A 71 4.54 0.20 13.28
CA PHE A 71 5.53 -0.86 13.50
C PHE A 71 5.52 -1.90 12.39
N PHE A 72 4.37 -2.17 11.78
CA PHE A 72 4.30 -3.03 10.59
C PHE A 72 5.04 -2.43 9.38
N ALA A 73 4.84 -1.14 9.11
CA ALA A 73 5.54 -0.43 8.04
C ALA A 73 7.06 -0.46 8.27
N GLN A 74 7.49 -0.19 9.51
CA GLN A 74 8.90 -0.23 9.88
C GLN A 74 9.49 -1.66 9.83
N GLU A 75 8.71 -2.69 10.20
CA GLU A 75 9.12 -4.10 10.04
C GLU A 75 9.40 -4.43 8.57
N LEU A 76 8.51 -4.02 7.66
CA LEU A 76 8.67 -4.24 6.21
C LEU A 76 9.88 -3.47 5.66
N GLN A 77 10.07 -2.22 6.10
CA GLN A 77 11.22 -1.41 5.69
C GLN A 77 12.54 -2.02 6.17
N ALA A 78 12.60 -2.47 7.42
CA ALA A 78 13.78 -3.13 7.99
C ALA A 78 14.09 -4.45 7.28
N HIS A 79 13.07 -5.27 6.99
CA HIS A 79 13.23 -6.51 6.23
C HIS A 79 13.78 -6.25 4.84
N ARG A 80 13.28 -5.23 4.14
CA ARG A 80 13.74 -4.85 2.80
C ARG A 80 15.18 -4.32 2.81
N GLY A 81 15.59 -3.61 3.86
CA GLY A 81 16.95 -3.04 3.98
C GLY A 81 18.04 -4.10 4.14
N TYR A 82 17.70 -5.26 4.70
CA TYR A 82 18.68 -6.30 5.05
C TYR A 82 18.53 -7.61 4.25
N ALA A 83 17.31 -8.14 4.15
CA ALA A 83 17.08 -9.50 3.63
C ALA A 83 16.82 -9.52 2.12
N ASP A 84 16.02 -8.57 1.63
CA ASP A 84 15.60 -8.54 0.23
C ASP A 84 16.59 -7.71 -0.59
N LYS A 85 17.18 -8.32 -1.63
CA LYS A 85 18.03 -7.61 -2.60
C LYS A 85 17.23 -7.29 -3.86
N PRO A 86 17.43 -6.10 -4.48
CA PRO A 86 16.66 -5.66 -5.64
C PRO A 86 16.83 -6.59 -6.86
N HIS A 87 18.00 -7.22 -7.00
CA HIS A 87 18.29 -8.11 -8.13
C HIS A 87 17.86 -9.57 -7.91
N THR A 88 17.47 -9.95 -6.69
CA THR A 88 17.31 -11.37 -6.32
C THR A 88 15.90 -11.71 -5.85
N SER A 89 15.09 -10.72 -5.47
CA SER A 89 13.79 -10.98 -4.85
C SER A 89 12.68 -10.13 -5.44
N ALA A 90 11.64 -10.77 -5.96
CA ALA A 90 10.39 -10.11 -6.34
C ALA A 90 9.73 -9.40 -5.15
N ARG A 91 9.98 -9.91 -3.94
CA ARG A 91 9.54 -9.31 -2.66
C ARG A 91 10.06 -7.89 -2.48
N TRP A 92 11.30 -7.62 -2.88
CA TRP A 92 11.85 -6.26 -2.81
C TRP A 92 11.02 -5.28 -3.63
N TRP A 93 10.71 -5.65 -4.88
CA TRP A 93 9.90 -4.83 -5.79
C TRP A 93 8.47 -4.67 -5.32
N LEU A 94 7.86 -5.73 -4.78
CA LEU A 94 6.53 -5.65 -4.18
C LEU A 94 6.50 -4.71 -2.97
N GLY A 95 7.51 -4.79 -2.09
CA GLY A 95 7.64 -3.90 -0.95
C GLY A 95 7.85 -2.44 -1.36
N TRP A 96 8.67 -2.20 -2.39
CA TRP A 96 8.88 -0.87 -2.97
C TRP A 96 7.61 -0.31 -3.62
N GLY A 97 6.92 -1.12 -4.42
CA GLY A 97 5.65 -0.73 -5.03
C GLY A 97 4.57 -0.43 -3.99
N TYR A 98 4.48 -1.23 -2.92
CA TYR A 98 3.53 -1.00 -1.84
C TYR A 98 3.81 0.29 -1.04
N GLN A 99 5.09 0.61 -0.83
CA GLN A 99 5.49 1.88 -0.23
C GLN A 99 5.06 3.07 -1.09
N ILE A 100 5.33 3.04 -2.40
CA ILE A 100 5.00 4.14 -3.31
C ILE A 100 3.49 4.28 -3.51
N GLY A 101 2.78 3.15 -3.60
CA GLY A 101 1.36 3.14 -3.89
C GLY A 101 0.49 3.59 -2.70
N SER A 102 0.86 3.23 -1.48
CA SER A 102 -0.03 3.39 -0.32
C SER A 102 0.67 3.78 0.98
N ASP A 103 1.98 4.03 0.97
CA ASP A 103 2.80 4.19 2.18
C ASP A 103 2.52 3.09 3.23
N PHE A 104 2.56 1.84 2.77
CA PHE A 104 2.24 0.64 3.56
C PHE A 104 0.81 0.60 4.16
N GLY A 105 -0.14 1.30 3.54
CA GLY A 105 -1.54 1.33 3.99
C GLY A 105 -1.85 2.48 4.94
N ARG A 106 -0.88 3.33 5.26
CA ARG A 106 -1.05 4.48 6.17
C ARG A 106 -1.82 5.63 5.53
N SER A 107 -1.71 5.78 4.21
CA SER A 107 -2.31 6.90 3.48
C SER A 107 -3.41 6.45 2.53
N ALA A 108 -4.66 6.83 2.83
CA ALA A 108 -5.79 6.71 1.91
C ALA A 108 -5.76 7.63 0.67
N PRO A 109 -5.22 8.87 0.70
CA PRO A 109 -5.28 9.75 -0.48
C PRO A 109 -4.31 9.33 -1.60
N LEU A 110 -3.23 8.61 -1.27
CA LEU A 110 -2.24 8.19 -2.27
C LEU A 110 -2.82 7.20 -3.30
N PRO A 111 -3.48 6.10 -2.89
CA PRO A 111 -4.15 5.20 -3.84
C PRO A 111 -5.17 5.93 -4.73
N PHE A 112 -5.87 6.94 -4.20
CA PHE A 112 -6.82 7.75 -4.96
C PHE A 112 -6.14 8.60 -6.05
N LEU A 113 -5.01 9.23 -5.73
CA LEU A 113 -4.21 9.99 -6.69
C LEU A 113 -3.65 9.06 -7.78
N TRP A 114 -3.15 7.88 -7.40
CA TRP A 114 -2.68 6.88 -8.36
C TRP A 114 -3.79 6.38 -9.28
N LEU A 115 -4.98 6.13 -8.75
CA LEU A 115 -6.13 5.71 -9.54
C LEU A 115 -6.54 6.80 -10.54
N SER A 116 -6.63 8.05 -10.08
CA SER A 116 -6.91 9.21 -10.94
C SER A 116 -5.88 9.36 -12.06
N ASN A 117 -4.59 9.19 -11.73
CA ASN A 117 -3.49 9.28 -12.68
C ASN A 117 -3.53 8.14 -13.71
N LEU A 118 -3.82 6.92 -13.26
CA LEU A 118 -4.01 5.75 -14.12
C LEU A 118 -5.14 5.98 -15.12
N VAL A 119 -6.31 6.47 -14.67
CA VAL A 119 -7.41 6.80 -15.57
C VAL A 119 -6.97 7.83 -16.62
N VAL A 120 -6.33 8.93 -16.20
CA VAL A 120 -5.89 9.98 -17.13
C VAL A 120 -4.90 9.44 -18.19
N TRP A 121 -3.90 8.65 -17.78
CA TRP A 121 -2.91 8.11 -18.71
C TRP A 121 -3.52 7.14 -19.72
N PHE A 122 -4.34 6.18 -19.26
CA PHE A 122 -4.97 5.23 -20.17
C PHE A 122 -6.01 5.89 -21.07
N SER A 123 -6.72 6.92 -20.57
CA SER A 123 -7.60 7.76 -21.41
C SER A 123 -6.85 8.38 -22.57
N LEU A 124 -5.68 8.99 -22.31
CA LEU A 124 -4.83 9.58 -23.34
C LEU A 124 -4.28 8.51 -24.30
N LEU A 125 -3.88 7.36 -23.77
CA LEU A 125 -3.34 6.26 -24.57
C LEU A 125 -4.39 5.65 -25.50
N TYR A 126 -5.61 5.41 -25.02
CA TYR A 126 -6.73 4.96 -25.87
C TYR A 126 -7.11 6.00 -26.91
N ALA A 127 -7.16 7.29 -26.54
CA ALA A 127 -7.44 8.36 -27.48
C ALA A 127 -6.35 8.52 -28.55
N TRP A 128 -5.10 8.21 -28.22
CA TRP A 128 -3.96 8.25 -29.14
C TRP A 128 -3.95 7.05 -30.09
N LEU A 129 -4.32 5.86 -29.60
CA LEU A 129 -4.39 4.64 -30.40
C LEU A 129 -5.68 4.53 -31.23
N GLY A 130 -6.75 5.19 -30.79
CA GLY A 130 -8.08 5.14 -31.41
C GLY A 130 -8.23 6.10 -32.59
N GLU A 131 -9.26 5.85 -33.40
CA GLU A 131 -9.54 6.68 -34.57
C GLU A 131 -10.44 7.86 -34.23
N GLY A 132 -9.97 9.06 -34.58
CA GLY A 132 -10.64 10.32 -34.25
C GLY A 132 -10.55 10.59 -32.75
N PHE A 133 -9.73 11.57 -32.36
CA PHE A 133 -9.38 11.96 -30.99
C PHE A 133 -10.60 12.18 -30.05
N GLN A 134 -11.23 11.09 -29.62
CA GLN A 134 -12.49 11.04 -28.88
C GLN A 134 -12.20 10.83 -27.39
N VAL A 135 -11.55 11.82 -26.78
CA VAL A 135 -11.08 11.78 -25.39
C VAL A 135 -12.20 11.42 -24.41
N GLY A 136 -13.43 11.89 -24.63
CA GLY A 136 -14.56 11.58 -23.74
C GLY A 136 -14.91 10.10 -23.68
N ARG A 137 -14.89 9.39 -24.82
CA ARG A 137 -15.17 7.95 -24.88
C ARG A 137 -13.99 7.14 -24.34
N ALA A 138 -12.77 7.56 -24.68
CA ALA A 138 -11.54 6.98 -24.16
C ALA A 138 -11.45 7.10 -22.62
N ALA A 139 -11.88 8.23 -22.08
CA ALA A 139 -11.93 8.45 -20.63
C ALA A 139 -12.98 7.61 -19.93
N LEU A 140 -14.18 7.47 -20.53
CA LEU A 140 -15.20 6.59 -19.98
C LEU A 140 -14.76 5.12 -20.03
N LEU A 141 -14.10 4.69 -21.12
CA LEU A 141 -13.55 3.35 -21.24
C LEU A 141 -12.48 3.07 -20.17
N SER A 142 -11.52 3.98 -20.02
CA SER A 142 -10.47 3.88 -19.00
C SER A 142 -11.04 3.85 -17.59
N LEU A 143 -12.02 4.71 -17.29
CA LEU A 143 -12.71 4.71 -15.99
C LEU A 143 -13.41 3.37 -15.71
N LYS A 144 -14.09 2.79 -16.70
CA LYS A 144 -14.76 1.49 -16.56
C LYS A 144 -13.77 0.36 -16.29
N ASN A 145 -12.64 0.36 -17.00
CA ASN A 145 -11.58 -0.63 -16.80
C ASN A 145 -10.91 -0.47 -15.43
N ALA A 146 -10.60 0.76 -15.00
CA ALA A 146 -9.96 1.03 -13.72
C ALA A 146 -10.84 0.67 -12.51
N LEU A 147 -12.18 0.64 -12.68
CA LEU A 147 -13.17 0.38 -11.63
C LEU A 147 -14.06 -0.83 -11.96
N PRO A 148 -13.49 -2.04 -12.11
CA PRO A 148 -14.22 -3.18 -12.66
C PRO A 148 -15.45 -3.56 -11.82
N PHE A 149 -15.35 -3.41 -10.49
CA PHE A 149 -16.42 -3.78 -9.56
C PHE A 149 -17.64 -2.85 -9.62
N LEU A 150 -17.48 -1.60 -10.05
CA LEU A 150 -18.60 -0.64 -10.14
C LEU A 150 -19.39 -0.80 -11.44
N PHE A 151 -18.78 -1.39 -12.47
CA PHE A 151 -19.36 -1.48 -13.81
C PHE A 151 -19.51 -2.94 -14.28
N VAL A 152 -19.51 -3.91 -13.35
CA VAL A 152 -19.77 -5.32 -13.66
C VAL A 152 -21.10 -5.44 -14.40
N GLY A 153 -21.08 -6.11 -15.55
CA GLY A 153 -22.28 -6.34 -16.38
C GLY A 153 -22.63 -5.21 -17.32
N GLN A 154 -21.88 -4.09 -17.33
CA GLN A 154 -22.01 -3.10 -18.40
C GLN A 154 -21.24 -3.51 -19.63
N ASP A 155 -21.85 -3.31 -20.80
CA ASP A 155 -21.19 -3.54 -22.08
C ASP A 155 -20.07 -2.50 -22.30
N THR A 156 -18.82 -2.97 -22.32
CA THR A 156 -17.64 -2.21 -22.72
C THR A 156 -17.35 -2.37 -24.21
N GLY A 157 -17.91 -3.40 -24.86
CA GLY A 157 -17.74 -3.69 -26.28
C GLY A 157 -18.18 -2.52 -27.15
N GLY A 158 -19.35 -1.95 -26.88
CA GLY A 158 -19.82 -0.76 -27.60
C GLY A 158 -18.91 0.47 -27.49
N LEU A 159 -18.13 0.62 -26.42
CA LEU A 159 -17.12 1.70 -26.32
C LEU A 159 -15.87 1.39 -27.14
N TYR A 160 -15.45 0.12 -27.17
CA TYR A 160 -14.37 -0.33 -28.02
C TYR A 160 -14.71 -0.19 -29.50
N ASP A 161 -15.88 -0.64 -29.93
CA ASP A 161 -16.33 -0.55 -31.32
C ASP A 161 -16.45 0.91 -31.79
N ALA A 162 -16.83 1.81 -30.88
CA ALA A 162 -16.93 3.24 -31.16
C ALA A 162 -15.56 3.95 -31.30
N LEU A 163 -14.51 3.40 -30.67
CA LEU A 163 -13.14 3.92 -30.74
C LEU A 163 -12.30 3.23 -31.83
N TYR A 164 -12.63 1.99 -32.17
CA TYR A 164 -11.90 1.12 -33.09
C TYR A 164 -12.87 0.47 -34.10
N PRO A 165 -13.38 1.23 -35.08
CA PRO A 165 -14.42 0.75 -36.00
C PRO A 165 -13.96 -0.39 -36.92
N HIS A 166 -12.65 -0.54 -37.13
CA HIS A 166 -12.05 -1.61 -37.92
C HIS A 166 -11.68 -2.86 -37.08
N GLY A 167 -12.20 -2.93 -35.86
CA GLY A 167 -11.95 -4.00 -34.91
C GLY A 167 -10.87 -3.62 -33.90
N VAL A 168 -10.98 -4.20 -32.70
CA VAL A 168 -10.10 -3.89 -31.58
C VAL A 168 -8.75 -4.59 -31.77
N PRO A 169 -7.63 -3.86 -31.83
CA PRO A 169 -6.31 -4.48 -31.89
C PRO A 169 -6.06 -5.33 -30.64
N LEU A 170 -5.39 -6.48 -30.80
CA LEU A 170 -5.03 -7.36 -29.67
C LEU A 170 -4.26 -6.60 -28.57
N GLY A 171 -3.37 -5.68 -28.97
CA GLY A 171 -2.60 -4.84 -28.04
C GLY A 171 -3.48 -3.95 -27.15
N VAL A 172 -4.57 -3.40 -27.70
CA VAL A 172 -5.53 -2.57 -26.94
C VAL A 172 -6.32 -3.43 -25.95
N THR A 173 -6.67 -4.65 -26.33
CA THR A 173 -7.36 -5.59 -25.43
C THR A 173 -6.44 -6.00 -24.26
N ALA A 174 -5.18 -6.32 -24.55
CA ALA A 174 -4.19 -6.64 -23.53
C ALA A 174 -3.93 -5.45 -22.59
N LEU A 175 -3.89 -4.23 -23.14
CA LEU A 175 -3.76 -2.99 -22.39
C LEU A 175 -4.94 -2.79 -21.43
N GLY A 176 -6.18 -3.02 -21.87
CA GLY A 176 -7.38 -2.94 -21.02
C GLY A 176 -7.40 -3.99 -19.91
N ALA A 177 -6.96 -5.22 -20.19
CA ALA A 177 -6.82 -6.25 -19.16
C ALA A 177 -5.78 -5.85 -18.09
N PHE A 178 -4.65 -5.29 -18.52
CA PHE A 178 -3.61 -4.78 -17.61
C PHE A 178 -4.12 -3.60 -16.77
N GLU A 179 -4.80 -2.64 -17.39
CA GLU A 179 -5.44 -1.52 -16.71
C GLU A 179 -6.43 -2.00 -15.64
N THR A 180 -7.26 -3.00 -15.98
CA THR A 180 -8.24 -3.59 -15.07
C THR A 180 -7.58 -4.24 -13.87
N PHE A 181 -6.48 -4.97 -14.09
CA PHE A 181 -5.70 -5.56 -13.01
C PHE A 181 -5.12 -4.48 -12.08
N CYS A 182 -4.46 -3.47 -12.65
CA CYS A 182 -3.89 -2.37 -11.88
C CYS A 182 -4.95 -1.57 -11.11
N GLY A 183 -6.08 -1.26 -11.75
CA GLY A 183 -7.23 -0.60 -11.14
C GLY A 183 -7.80 -1.40 -9.98
N GLY A 184 -7.97 -2.72 -10.15
CA GLY A 184 -8.40 -3.62 -9.08
C GLY A 184 -7.47 -3.60 -7.86
N VAL A 185 -6.15 -3.61 -8.07
CA VAL A 185 -5.15 -3.50 -6.99
C VAL A 185 -5.26 -2.14 -6.29
N LEU A 186 -5.38 -1.04 -7.03
CA LEU A 186 -5.50 0.31 -6.45
C LEU A 186 -6.78 0.50 -5.66
N VAL A 187 -7.92 0.00 -6.16
CA VAL A 187 -9.20 0.02 -5.43
C VAL A 187 -9.10 -0.80 -4.14
N PHE A 188 -8.46 -1.97 -4.19
CA PHE A 188 -8.21 -2.76 -2.98
C PHE A 188 -7.38 -1.98 -1.95
N LEU A 189 -6.30 -1.32 -2.39
CA LEU A 189 -5.48 -0.47 -1.52
C LEU A 189 -6.25 0.73 -0.97
N LEU A 190 -7.10 1.36 -1.79
CA LEU A 190 -7.97 2.46 -1.38
C LEU A 190 -8.93 2.02 -0.27
N ILE A 191 -9.57 0.85 -0.41
CA ILE A 191 -10.47 0.28 0.61
C ILE A 191 -9.69 -0.02 1.90
N LEU A 192 -8.49 -0.58 1.79
CA LEU A 192 -7.62 -0.85 2.94
C LEU A 192 -7.27 0.44 3.69
N GLY A 193 -6.83 1.48 2.97
CA GLY A 193 -6.50 2.79 3.54
C GLY A 193 -7.72 3.48 4.15
N ALA A 194 -8.87 3.44 3.48
CA ALA A 194 -10.12 3.99 4.00
C ALA A 194 -10.54 3.31 5.32
N ARG A 195 -10.45 1.97 5.38
CA ARG A 195 -10.73 1.21 6.60
C ARG A 195 -9.79 1.60 7.74
N TYR A 196 -8.52 1.87 7.44
CA TYR A 196 -7.57 2.35 8.44
C TYR A 196 -7.99 3.74 8.95
N THR A 197 -8.27 4.70 8.06
CA THR A 197 -8.70 6.05 8.46
C THR A 197 -9.98 6.04 9.30
N LEU A 198 -10.94 5.16 8.98
CA LEU A 198 -12.19 5.01 9.75
C LEU A 198 -12.00 4.38 11.12
N ARG A 199 -10.95 3.57 11.33
CA ARG A 199 -10.66 2.94 12.62
C ARG A 199 -9.90 3.84 13.60
N VAL A 200 -9.20 4.84 13.07
CA VAL A 200 -8.33 5.73 13.85
C VAL A 200 -9.09 6.97 14.36
N ARG A 201 -10.26 7.27 13.80
CA ARG A 201 -11.19 8.30 14.32
C ARG A 201 -12.15 7.72 15.34
#